data_AF-A0A9D2TMX1-F1
#
_entry.id   AF-A0A9D2TMX1-F1
#
_cell.length_a   1.000
_cell.length_b   1.000
_cell.length_c   1.000
_cell.angle_alpha   90.00
_cell.angle_beta   90.00
_cell.angle_gamma   90.00
#
_symmetry.space_group_name_H-M   'P 1'
#
loop_
_entity.id
_entity.type
_entity.pdbx_description
1 polymer ?
#
loop_
_entity_poly.entity_id
_entity_poly.type
_entity_poly.pdbx_seq_one_letter_code
_entity_poly.pdbx_strand_id
1 'polypeptide(L)' 'MDLGKAGDLGDKAKKFAGENRDKIEKTAGDAIDKANLGDKGDKAKDALKSGMDKLTGK' A
#
# COMPACT_ATOMS: atom_id res chain seq x y z
N MET A 1 7.79 -25.53 -15.56
CA MET A 1 8.53 -24.49 -14.83
C MET A 1 7.71 -23.21 -14.90
N ASP A 2 6.97 -22.83 -13.86
CA ASP A 2 6.31 -21.51 -13.82
C ASP A 2 6.25 -20.97 -12.37
N LEU A 3 7.39 -21.04 -11.68
CA LEU A 3 7.63 -20.31 -10.42
C LEU A 3 8.31 -18.95 -10.67
N GLY A 4 8.70 -18.65 -11.92
CA GLY A 4 9.35 -17.40 -12.31
C GLY A 4 8.40 -16.20 -12.41
N LYS A 5 7.14 -16.38 -12.86
CA LYS A 5 6.20 -15.25 -13.02
C LYS A 5 5.67 -14.70 -11.71
N ALA A 6 5.49 -15.53 -10.69
CA ALA A 6 4.99 -15.10 -9.38
C ALA A 6 6.00 -14.23 -8.62
N GLY A 7 7.30 -14.57 -8.71
CA GLY A 7 8.39 -13.73 -8.22
C GLY A 7 8.44 -12.38 -8.96
N ASP A 8 8.39 -12.42 -10.29
CA ASP A 8 8.46 -11.22 -11.14
C ASP A 8 7.29 -10.24 -10.93
N LEU A 9 6.07 -10.76 -10.74
CA LEU A 9 4.90 -9.94 -10.42
C LEU A 9 4.96 -9.37 -9.01
N GLY A 10 5.43 -10.15 -8.04
CA GLY A 10 5.64 -9.69 -6.67
C GLY A 10 6.66 -8.54 -6.63
N ASP A 11 7.81 -8.70 -7.27
CA ASP A 11 8.85 -7.67 -7.34
C ASP A 11 8.40 -6.43 -8.11
N LYS A 12 7.66 -6.59 -9.22
CA LYS A 12 7.06 -5.45 -9.94
C LYS A 12 6.03 -4.71 -9.10
N ALA A 13 5.17 -5.43 -8.38
CA ALA A 13 4.19 -4.83 -7.49
C ALA A 13 4.85 -4.10 -6.32
N LYS A 14 5.87 -4.68 -5.70
CA LYS A 14 6.67 -4.02 -4.66
C LYS A 14 7.38 -2.77 -5.16
N LYS A 15 7.99 -2.84 -6.34
CA LYS A 15 8.70 -1.72 -6.95
C LYS A 15 7.73 -0.60 -7.33
N PHE A 16 6.62 -0.93 -7.98
CA PHE A 16 5.56 0.03 -8.31
C PHE A 16 4.96 0.67 -7.06
N ALA A 17 4.69 -0.12 -6.03
CA ALA A 17 4.20 0.35 -4.75
C ALA A 17 5.22 1.25 -4.04
N GLY A 18 6.52 0.94 -4.11
CA GLY A 18 7.59 1.80 -3.59
C GLY A 18 7.69 3.13 -4.34
N GLU A 19 7.70 3.08 -5.68
CA GLU A 19 7.79 4.28 -6.54
C GLU A 19 6.53 5.16 -6.45
N ASN A 20 5.36 4.57 -6.21
CA ASN A 20 4.09 5.28 -6.10
C ASN A 20 3.55 5.34 -4.67
N ARG A 21 4.40 5.08 -3.67
CA ARG A 21 4.01 4.97 -2.26
C ARG A 21 3.26 6.21 -1.79
N ASP A 22 3.85 7.38 -1.99
CA ASP A 22 3.24 8.68 -1.66
C ASP A 22 1.87 8.87 -2.33
N LYS A 23 1.72 8.48 -3.60
CA LYS A 23 0.44 8.60 -4.30
C LYS A 23 -0.62 7.66 -3.73
N ILE A 24 -0.23 6.43 -3.40
CA ILE A 24 -1.13 5.41 -2.84
C ILE A 24 -1.54 5.81 -1.43
N GLU A 25 -0.59 6.20 -0.56
CA GLU A 25 -0.86 6.68 0.79
C GLU A 25 -1.74 7.92 0.78
N LYS A 26 -1.47 8.88 -0.11
CA LYS A 26 -2.30 10.08 -0.26
C LYS A 26 -3.72 9.75 -0.74
N THR A 27 -3.85 8.96 -1.82
CA THR A 27 -5.17 8.64 -2.42
C THR A 27 -6.02 7.82 -1.47
N ALA A 28 -5.44 6.81 -0.82
CA ALA A 28 -6.15 6.02 0.17
C ALA A 28 -6.45 6.84 1.43
N GLY A 29 -5.52 7.69 1.87
CA GLY A 29 -5.75 8.66 2.95
C GLY A 29 -6.94 9.58 2.66
N ASP A 30 -6.98 10.21 1.49
CA ASP A 30 -8.10 11.04 1.02
C ASP A 30 -9.42 10.25 0.94
N ALA A 31 -9.38 9.00 0.47
CA ALA A 31 -10.57 8.15 0.42
C ALA A 31 -11.09 7.79 1.81
N ILE A 32 -10.18 7.51 2.74
CA ILE A 32 -10.48 7.23 4.16
C ILE A 32 -11.04 8.49 4.84
N ASP A 33 -10.45 9.66 4.59
CA ASP A 33 -10.94 10.95 5.10
C ASP A 33 -12.34 11.26 4.57
N LYS A 34 -12.58 11.04 3.27
CA LYS A 34 -13.91 11.19 2.66
C LYS A 34 -14.95 10.24 3.24
N ALA A 35 -14.54 9.05 3.65
CA ALA A 35 -15.42 8.08 4.29
C ALA A 35 -15.82 8.50 5.73
N ASN A 36 -15.23 9.58 6.26
CA ASN A 36 -15.55 10.20 7.55
C ASN A 36 -15.60 9.17 8.70
N LEU A 37 -14.62 8.26 8.69
CA LEU A 37 -14.57 7.08 9.55
C LEU A 37 -14.11 7.38 10.99
N GLY A 38 -13.76 8.64 11.31
CA GLY A 38 -13.20 9.03 12.60
C GLY A 38 -12.02 8.14 13.00
N ASP A 39 -12.06 7.60 14.22
CA ASP A 39 -11.08 6.64 14.78
C ASP A 39 -10.76 5.44 13.87
N LYS A 40 -11.75 4.97 13.08
CA LYS A 40 -11.53 3.85 12.14
C LYS A 40 -10.72 4.30 10.92
N GLY A 41 -10.78 5.58 10.58
CA GLY A 41 -10.00 6.16 9.50
C GLY A 41 -8.51 6.24 9.86
N ASP A 42 -8.18 6.66 11.07
CA ASP A 42 -6.79 6.67 11.55
C ASP A 42 -6.20 5.25 11.57
N LYS A 43 -6.96 4.26 12.05
CA LYS A 43 -6.52 2.84 11.98
C LYS A 43 -6.34 2.34 10.56
N ALA A 44 -7.19 2.76 9.62
CA ALA A 44 -7.06 2.37 8.22
C ALA A 44 -5.83 2.98 7.56
N LYS A 45 -5.49 4.24 7.87
CA LYS A 45 -4.26 4.89 7.41
C LYS A 45 -3.03 4.22 7.99
N ASP A 46 -3.04 3.89 9.27
CA ASP A 46 -1.94 3.20 9.94
C ASP A 46 -1.71 1.78 9.38
N ALA A 47 -2.80 1.03 9.17
CA ALA A 47 -2.76 -0.29 8.54
C ALA A 47 -2.26 -0.23 7.09
N LEU A 48 -2.69 0.79 6.33
CA LEU A 48 -2.20 1.02 4.97
C LEU A 48 -0.69 1.27 4.99
N LYS A 49 -0.21 2.19 5.84
CA LYS A 49 1.21 2.53 5.95
C LYS A 49 2.05 1.33 6.37
N SER A 50 1.59 0.58 7.38
CA SER A 50 2.26 -0.65 7.83
C SER A 50 2.29 -1.72 6.75
N GLY A 51 1.20 -1.90 6.00
CA GLY A 51 1.14 -2.80 4.85
C GLY A 51 2.12 -2.38 3.75
N MET A 52 2.23 -1.09 3.49
CA MET A 52 3.13 -0.51 2.51
C MET A 52 4.60 -0.68 2.91
N ASP A 53 4.95 -0.51 4.20
CA ASP A 53 6.29 -0.79 4.74
C ASP A 53 6.66 -2.26 4.55
N LYS A 54 5.78 -3.19 4.95
CA LYS A 54 6.02 -4.63 4.76
C LYS A 54 6.15 -5.03 3.30
N LEU A 55 5.37 -4.40 2.41
CA LEU A 55 5.41 -4.65 0.99
C LEU A 55 6.72 -4.12 0.37
N THR A 56 7.12 -2.90 0.74
CA THR A 56 8.29 -2.21 0.17
C THR A 56 9.61 -2.52 0.89
N GLY A 57 9.55 -3.21 2.03
CA GLY A 57 10.72 -3.55 2.84
C GLY A 57 11.35 -2.37 3.58
N LYS A 58 10.56 -1.33 3.88
CA LYS A 58 10.98 -0.19 4.72
C LYS A 58 10.61 -0.40 6.19
#